data_AF-A0A2T8HX71-F1
#
_entry.id   AF-A0A2T8HX71-F1
#
_cell.length_a   1.000
_cell.length_b   1.000
_cell.length_c   1.000
_cell.angle_alpha   90.00
_cell.angle_beta   90.00
_cell.angle_gamma   90.00
#
_symmetry.space_group_name_H-M   'P 1'
#
loop_
_entity.id
_entity.type
_entity.pdbx_description
1 polymer ?
#
loop_
_entity_poly.entity_id
_entity_poly.type
_entity_poly.pdbx_seq_one_letter_code
_entity_poly.pdbx_strand_id
1 'polypeptide(L)'
;MPPKAPQNTPANAAPDRGEDLLIWEMVNAMEIDLACAIQRDELPIKTLGAMMRNCHACPAPRLCGVYLDSRAGRTAQAPSFCPNREKLSDLQRNRRYSTAAAPHKTTAPQDAAP
;
A
#
# COMPACT_ATOMS: atom_id res chain seq x y z
N MET A 1 -42.95 -4.89 34.04
CA MET A 1 -42.21 -4.57 32.80
C MET A 1 -40.73 -4.67 33.11
N PRO A 2 -39.99 -5.66 32.61
CA PRO A 2 -38.56 -5.74 32.88
C PRO A 2 -37.80 -4.67 32.07
N PRO A 3 -36.77 -4.02 32.64
CA PRO A 3 -35.94 -3.08 31.90
C PRO A 3 -35.16 -3.83 30.81
N LYS A 4 -35.17 -3.28 29.59
CA LYS A 4 -34.35 -3.76 28.47
C LYS A 4 -32.89 -3.75 28.88
N ALA A 5 -32.22 -4.90 28.75
CA ALA A 5 -30.78 -5.01 28.91
C ALA A 5 -30.05 -4.06 27.92
N PRO A 6 -28.95 -3.42 28.34
CA PRO A 6 -28.17 -2.55 27.46
C PRO A 6 -27.53 -3.38 26.35
N GLN A 7 -27.67 -2.89 25.12
CA GLN A 7 -27.05 -3.47 23.94
C GLN A 7 -25.54 -3.36 24.09
N ASN A 8 -24.84 -4.50 24.16
CA ASN A 8 -23.39 -4.57 24.12
C ASN A 8 -22.90 -4.06 22.76
N THR A 9 -22.56 -2.77 22.68
CA THR A 9 -21.77 -2.24 21.57
C THR A 9 -20.30 -2.64 21.83
N PRO A 10 -19.66 -3.48 21.00
CA PRO A 10 -18.22 -3.68 21.14
C PRO A 10 -17.54 -2.37 20.76
N ALA A 11 -16.95 -1.70 21.75
CA ALA A 11 -16.20 -0.44 21.63
C ALA A 11 -14.89 -0.55 20.80
N ASN A 12 -14.74 -1.60 19.98
CA ASN A 12 -13.52 -1.94 19.25
C ASN A 12 -13.77 -2.29 17.78
N ALA A 13 -14.90 -1.88 17.20
CA ALA A 13 -15.04 -1.93 15.75
C ALA A 13 -14.24 -0.76 15.16
N ALA A 14 -13.01 -1.02 14.72
CA ALA A 14 -12.33 -0.15 13.78
C ALA A 14 -13.30 0.20 12.64
N PRO A 15 -13.31 1.45 12.13
CA PRO A 15 -14.22 1.84 11.06
C PRO A 15 -14.12 0.84 9.91
N ASP A 16 -15.25 0.46 9.32
CA ASP A 16 -15.35 -0.45 8.19
C ASP A 16 -14.60 0.18 7.00
N ARG A 17 -13.29 -0.08 6.93
CA ARG A 17 -12.44 0.40 5.85
C ARG A 17 -12.87 -0.35 4.62
N GLY A 18 -13.47 0.36 3.65
CA GLY A 18 -13.80 -0.22 2.36
C GLY A 18 -12.62 -1.01 1.81
N GLU A 19 -12.88 -2.21 1.28
CA GLU A 19 -11.85 -3.17 0.88
C GLU A 19 -10.89 -2.59 -0.18
N ASP A 20 -11.39 -1.66 -1.00
CA ASP A 20 -10.63 -0.94 -2.02
C ASP A 20 -9.58 0.03 -1.44
N LEU A 21 -9.72 0.45 -0.18
CA LEU A 21 -8.77 1.35 0.49
C LEU A 21 -7.57 0.59 1.07
N LEU A 22 -7.73 -0.72 1.36
CA LEU A 22 -6.71 -1.50 2.06
C LEU A 22 -5.45 -1.75 1.22
N ILE A 23 -5.57 -1.80 -0.11
CA ILE A 23 -4.39 -1.88 -0.99
C ILE A 23 -3.55 -0.60 -0.95
N TRP A 24 -4.20 0.56 -0.94
CA TRP A 24 -3.52 1.85 -0.84
C TRP A 24 -2.87 2.04 0.52
N GLU A 25 -3.56 1.65 1.60
CA GLU A 25 -2.99 1.65 2.94
C GLU A 25 -1.77 0.72 3.04
N MET A 26 -1.84 -0.48 2.44
CA MET A 26 -0.70 -1.41 2.43
C MET A 26 0.50 -0.86 1.68
N VAL A 27 0.29 -0.31 0.48
CA VAL A 27 1.33 0.33 -0.33
C VAL A 27 1.97 1.48 0.45
N ASN A 28 1.15 2.34 1.07
CA ASN A 28 1.63 3.46 1.87
C ASN A 28 2.40 2.98 3.11
N ALA A 29 1.88 1.95 3.80
CA ALA A 29 2.53 1.36 4.97
C ALA A 29 3.88 0.72 4.63
N MET A 30 4.04 0.23 3.41
CA MET A 30 5.29 -0.31 2.87
C MET A 30 6.20 0.77 2.24
N GLU A 31 5.74 2.02 2.25
CA GLU A 31 6.40 3.18 1.63
C GLU A 31 6.74 2.95 0.15
N ILE A 32 5.80 2.36 -0.61
CA ILE A 32 5.93 2.16 -2.04
C ILE A 32 5.39 3.40 -2.76
N ASP A 33 6.22 4.06 -3.56
CA ASP A 33 5.79 5.17 -4.43
C ASP A 33 5.25 4.60 -5.75
N LEU A 34 3.92 4.49 -5.83
CA LEU A 34 3.27 3.96 -7.03
C LEU A 34 3.43 4.88 -8.24
N ALA A 35 3.47 6.20 -8.05
CA ALA A 35 3.63 7.14 -9.15
C ALA A 35 4.99 6.94 -9.82
N CYS A 36 6.05 6.83 -9.01
CA CYS A 36 7.39 6.53 -9.50
C CYS A 36 7.46 5.14 -10.16
N ALA A 37 6.85 4.11 -9.54
CA ALA A 37 6.84 2.77 -10.09
C ALA A 37 6.10 2.67 -11.44
N ILE A 38 5.00 3.43 -11.62
CA ILE A 38 4.28 3.52 -12.89
C ILE A 38 5.12 4.28 -13.92
N GLN A 39 5.70 5.42 -13.55
CA GLN A 39 6.50 6.25 -14.45
C GLN A 39 7.72 5.51 -15.01
N ARG A 40 8.28 4.58 -14.22
CA ARG A 40 9.44 3.76 -14.59
C ARG A 40 9.07 2.41 -15.22
N ASP A 41 7.78 2.19 -15.50
CA ASP A 41 7.24 0.93 -16.05
C ASP A 41 7.51 -0.32 -15.18
N GLU A 42 7.87 -0.13 -13.90
CA GLU A 42 8.03 -1.22 -12.91
C GLU A 42 6.65 -1.76 -12.43
N LEU A 43 5.64 -0.90 -12.53
CA LEU A 43 4.23 -1.22 -12.32
C LEU A 43 3.38 -0.78 -13.51
N PRO A 44 3.25 -1.62 -14.55
CA PRO A 44 2.35 -1.34 -15.66
C PRO A 44 0.89 -1.19 -15.19
N ILE A 45 0.11 -0.31 -15.83
CA ILE A 45 -1.29 -0.05 -15.46
C ILE A 45 -2.14 -1.34 -15.46
N LYS A 46 -1.88 -2.25 -16.40
CA LYS A 46 -2.55 -3.57 -16.44
C LYS A 46 -2.27 -4.39 -15.18
N THR A 47 -1.04 -4.34 -14.68
CA THR A 47 -0.60 -5.02 -13.45
C THR A 47 -1.23 -4.36 -12.22
N LEU A 48 -1.31 -3.03 -12.16
CA LEU A 48 -2.03 -2.33 -11.10
C LEU A 48 -3.51 -2.77 -11.06
N GLY A 49 -4.17 -2.83 -12.21
CA GLY A 49 -5.56 -3.32 -12.30
C GLY A 49 -5.72 -4.77 -11.81
N ALA A 50 -4.73 -5.64 -12.07
CA ALA A 50 -4.72 -7.01 -11.54
C ALA A 50 -4.53 -7.02 -10.01
N MET A 51 -3.64 -6.19 -9.47
CA MET A 51 -3.44 -6.08 -8.03
C MET A 51 -4.71 -5.62 -7.30
N MET A 52 -5.44 -4.65 -7.87
CA MET A 52 -6.73 -4.21 -7.33
C MET A 52 -7.75 -5.36 -7.30
N ARG A 53 -7.90 -6.10 -8.40
CA ARG A 53 -8.81 -7.27 -8.47
C ARG A 53 -8.42 -8.36 -7.46
N ASN A 54 -7.12 -8.65 -7.32
CA ASN A 54 -6.63 -9.62 -6.35
C ASN A 54 -6.91 -9.18 -4.91
N CYS A 55 -6.79 -7.88 -4.62
CA CYS A 55 -7.11 -7.34 -3.31
C CYS A 55 -8.61 -7.45 -3.01
N HIS A 56 -9.45 -7.10 -3.99
CA HIS A 56 -10.91 -7.21 -3.89
C HIS A 56 -11.37 -8.67 -3.73
N ALA A 57 -10.71 -9.61 -4.40
CA ALA A 57 -10.97 -11.04 -4.28
C ALA A 57 -10.25 -11.71 -3.09
N CYS A 58 -9.65 -10.93 -2.18
CA CYS A 58 -8.94 -11.50 -1.04
C CYS A 58 -9.92 -12.27 -0.14
N PRO A 59 -9.60 -13.50 0.30
CA PRO A 59 -10.49 -14.28 1.16
C PRO A 59 -10.55 -13.75 2.60
N ALA A 60 -9.63 -12.86 3.00
CA ALA A 60 -9.53 -12.36 4.36
C ALA A 60 -9.21 -10.85 4.45
N PRO A 61 -10.04 -9.97 3.85
CA PRO A 61 -9.77 -8.54 3.76
C PRO A 61 -9.77 -7.88 5.15
N ARG A 62 -10.64 -8.33 6.05
CA ARG A 62 -10.69 -7.88 7.45
C ARG A 62 -9.37 -8.09 8.20
N LEU A 63 -8.62 -9.16 7.88
CA LEU A 63 -7.33 -9.42 8.51
C LEU A 63 -6.25 -8.43 8.03
N CYS A 64 -6.40 -7.85 6.84
CA CYS A 64 -5.48 -6.82 6.34
C CYS A 64 -5.57 -5.54 7.19
N GLY A 65 -6.79 -5.07 7.50
CA GLY A 65 -7.01 -3.93 8.39
C GLY A 65 -6.40 -4.16 9.78
N VAL A 66 -6.69 -5.30 10.41
CA VAL A 66 -6.10 -5.68 11.71
C VAL A 66 -4.57 -5.75 11.64
N TYR A 67 -4.02 -6.28 10.55
CA TYR A 67 -2.58 -6.35 10.33
C TYR A 67 -1.95 -4.96 10.24
N LEU A 68 -2.58 -4.03 9.54
CA LEU A 68 -2.12 -2.65 9.39
C LEU A 68 -2.23 -1.87 10.71
N ASP A 69 -3.33 -2.06 11.43
CA ASP A 69 -3.57 -1.40 12.73
C ASP A 69 -2.58 -1.85 13.80
N SER A 70 -2.30 -3.15 13.87
CA SER A 70 -1.31 -3.70 14.81
C SER A 70 0.12 -3.19 14.55
N ARG A 71 0.37 -2.56 13.40
CA ARG A 71 1.65 -2.00 12.97
C ARG A 71 1.65 -0.47 12.88
N ALA A 72 0.61 0.18 13.41
CA ALA A 72 0.42 1.62 13.31
C ALA A 72 0.56 2.15 11.86
N GLY A 73 0.09 1.37 10.89
CA GLY A 73 0.15 1.72 9.48
C GLY A 73 1.55 1.74 8.87
N ARG A 74 2.56 1.10 9.49
CA ARG A 74 3.91 0.97 8.90
C ARG A 74 4.39 -0.47 8.92
N THR A 75 4.74 -1.02 7.76
CA THR A 75 5.20 -2.40 7.67
C THR A 75 6.33 -2.58 6.67
N ALA A 76 7.32 -3.39 7.03
CA ALA A 76 8.37 -3.75 6.10
C ALA A 76 7.91 -4.78 5.06
N GLN A 77 6.82 -5.51 5.30
CA GLN A 77 6.37 -6.62 4.44
C GLN A 77 4.84 -6.70 4.41
N ALA A 78 4.28 -7.21 3.32
CA ALA A 78 2.88 -7.59 3.27
C ALA A 78 2.62 -8.87 4.09
N PRO A 79 1.41 -9.07 4.63
CA PRO A 79 1.07 -10.31 5.33
C PRO A 79 1.18 -11.53 4.43
N SER A 80 1.45 -12.70 5.01
CA SER A 80 1.61 -13.96 4.27
C SER A 80 0.36 -14.36 3.47
N PHE A 81 -0.83 -13.99 3.93
CA PHE A 81 -2.10 -14.23 3.25
C PHE A 81 -2.41 -13.22 2.14
N CYS A 82 -1.64 -12.14 2.00
CA CYS A 82 -1.90 -11.12 0.99
C CYS A 82 -1.63 -11.71 -0.41
N PRO A 83 -2.62 -11.70 -1.33
CA PRO A 83 -2.43 -12.25 -2.68
C PRO A 83 -1.44 -11.43 -3.52
N ASN A 84 -1.20 -10.16 -3.13
CA ASN A 84 -0.25 -9.28 -3.80
C ASN A 84 1.13 -9.26 -3.13
N ARG A 85 1.39 -10.14 -2.14
CA ARG A 85 2.61 -10.11 -1.30
C ARG A 85 3.89 -10.09 -2.12
N GLU A 86 4.02 -10.98 -3.10
CA GLU A 86 5.23 -11.09 -3.92
C GLU A 86 5.45 -9.81 -4.72
N LYS A 87 4.42 -9.33 -5.42
CA LYS A 87 4.53 -8.11 -6.23
C LYS A 87 4.83 -6.87 -5.38
N LEU A 88 4.22 -6.74 -4.20
CA LEU A 88 4.53 -5.65 -3.25
C LEU A 88 5.98 -5.73 -2.77
N SER A 89 6.49 -6.93 -2.51
CA SER A 89 7.88 -7.15 -2.11
C SER A 89 8.86 -6.76 -3.22
N ASP A 90 8.56 -7.08 -4.47
CA ASP A 90 9.38 -6.71 -5.61
C ASP A 90 9.41 -5.19 -5.84
N LEU A 91 8.26 -4.52 -5.77
CA LEU A 91 8.17 -3.06 -5.87
C LEU A 91 8.97 -2.37 -4.75
N GLN A 92 8.86 -2.88 -3.52
CA GLN A 92 9.62 -2.34 -2.39
C GLN A 92 11.13 -2.56 -2.57
N ARG A 93 11.54 -3.70 -3.11
CA ARG A 93 12.96 -3.98 -3.41
C ARG A 93 13.48 -3.02 -4.48
N ASN A 94 12.74 -2.82 -5.57
CA ASN A 94 13.15 -1.94 -6.67
C ASN A 94 13.27 -0.47 -6.22
N ARG A 95 12.40 0.00 -5.32
CA ARG A 95 12.56 1.32 -4.66
C ARG A 95 13.91 1.44 -3.97
N ARG A 96 14.27 0.47 -3.13
CA ARG A 96 15.52 0.50 -2.34
C ARG A 96 16.77 0.55 -3.23
N TYR A 97 16.76 -0.20 -4.34
CA TYR A 97 17.85 -0.16 -5.31
C TYR A 97 17.94 1.20 -6.04
N SER A 98 16.82 1.89 -6.20
CA SER A 98 16.78 3.15 -6.92
C SER A 98 17.23 4.34 -6.07
N THR A 99 16.97 4.30 -4.76
CA THR A 99 17.51 5.29 -3.81
C THR A 99 19.01 5.13 -3.56
N ALA A 100 19.61 3.98 -3.88
CA ALA A 100 21.05 3.76 -3.79
C ALA A 100 21.82 4.29 -5.02
N ALA A 101 21.13 4.65 -6.11
CA ALA A 101 21.71 5.12 -7.36
C ALA A 101 21.67 6.66 -7.50
N ALA A 102 22.41 7.36 -6.62
CA ALA A 102 22.99 8.70 -6.80
C ALA A 102 22.06 9.93 -7.08
N PRO A 103 22.47 11.15 -6.65
CA PRO A 103 21.66 12.36 -6.72
C PRO A 103 21.54 12.87 -8.16
N HIS A 104 20.38 13.41 -8.51
CA HIS A 104 20.16 14.14 -9.74
C HIS A 104 21.24 15.23 -9.91
N LYS A 105 22.13 15.06 -10.90
CA LYS A 105 22.91 16.17 -11.44
C LYS A 105 21.94 17.21 -11.99
N THR A 106 21.80 18.34 -11.30
CA THR A 106 21.31 19.58 -11.89
C THR A 106 22.30 20.01 -12.97
N THR A 107 22.03 19.66 -14.22
CA THR A 107 22.71 20.27 -15.36
C THR A 107 21.91 21.52 -15.72
N ALA A 108 22.43 22.68 -15.35
CA ALA A 108 21.94 23.96 -15.86
C ALA A 108 22.22 24.04 -17.38
N PRO A 109 21.28 24.53 -18.20
CA PRO A 109 21.62 24.92 -19.57
C PRO A 109 22.36 26.26 -19.53
N GLN A 110 23.67 26.23 -19.80
CA GLN A 110 24.42 27.40 -20.25
C GLN A 110 24.18 27.54 -21.75
N ASP A 111 23.31 28.46 -22.13
CA ASP A 111 23.25 29.00 -23.49
C ASP A 111 22.83 30.47 -23.44
N ALA A 112 23.81 31.34 -23.67
CA ALA A 112 23.63 32.67 -24.23
C ALA A 112 25.02 33.19 -24.68
N ALA A 113 25.43 32.75 -25.87
CA ALA A 113 26.43 33.41 -26.71
C ALA A 113 25.81 34.68 -27.37
N PRO A 114 26.57 35.46 -28.18
CA PRO A 114 28.02 35.54 -28.37
C PRO A 114 28.66 36.83 -27.82
#